data_AF-A0A1L7JNM9-F1
#
_entry.id   AF-A0A1L7JNM9-F1
#
_cell.length_a   1.000
_cell.length_b   1.000
_cell.length_c   1.000
_cell.angle_alpha   90.00
_cell.angle_beta   90.00
_cell.angle_gamma   90.00
#
_symmetry.space_group_name_H-M   'P 1'
#
loop_
_entity.id
_entity.type
_entity.pdbx_description
1 polymer ?
#
loop_
_entity_poly.entity_id
_entity_poly.type
_entity_poly.pdbx_seq_one_letter_code
_entity_poly.pdbx_strand_id
1 'polypeptide(L)' 'MEGYKINKYRVEFRVNNKDYFRKDCYEDKLEELKNLFKSIQREEKKGNVTIEDFHLGKIRRYIFR' A
#
# COMPACT_ATOMS: atom_id res chain seq x y z
N MET A 1 22.52 -18.17 6.65
CA MET A 1 21.08 -17.81 6.64
C MET A 1 21.00 -16.41 6.06
N GLU A 2 20.74 -16.31 4.76
CA GLU A 2 20.48 -15.02 4.12
C GLU A 2 19.24 -14.43 4.77
N GLY A 3 19.43 -13.36 5.56
CA GLY A 3 18.34 -12.62 6.14
C GLY A 3 17.57 -11.98 4.99
N TYR A 4 16.44 -12.59 4.60
CA TYR A 4 15.45 -11.94 3.76
C TYR A 4 15.22 -10.56 4.38
N LYS A 5 15.76 -9.52 3.76
CA LYS A 5 15.41 -8.14 4.09
C LYS A 5 13.94 -8.05 3.73
N ILE A 6 13.08 -8.26 4.73
CA ILE A 6 11.65 -8.24 4.51
C ILE A 6 11.32 -6.79 4.22
N ASN A 7 11.08 -6.50 2.94
CA ASN A 7 10.77 -5.17 2.48
C ASN A 7 9.47 -4.73 3.14
N LYS A 8 9.56 -3.66 3.94
CA LYS A 8 8.39 -3.10 4.59
C LYS A 8 7.72 -2.13 3.63
N TYR A 9 6.44 -2.34 3.43
CA TYR A 9 5.57 -1.51 2.65
C TYR A 9 4.48 -0.94 3.55
N ARG A 10 3.86 0.11 3.05
CA ARG A 10 2.69 0.72 3.65
C ARG A 10 1.75 1.06 2.55
N VAL A 11 0.56 0.49 2.64
CA VAL A 11 -0.49 0.73 1.67
C VAL A 11 -1.54 1.58 2.34
N GLU A 12 -1.91 2.68 1.69
CA GLU A 12 -2.92 3.62 2.11
C GLU A 12 -4.02 3.66 1.05
N PHE A 13 -5.27 3.51 1.45
CA PHE A 13 -6.43 3.82 0.63
C PHE A 13 -7.10 5.07 1.17
N ARG A 14 -7.16 6.12 0.37
CA ARG A 14 -7.68 7.43 0.78
C ARG A 14 -8.86 7.81 -0.07
N VAL A 15 -10.06 7.88 0.52
CA VAL A 15 -11.27 8.40 -0.14
C VAL A 15 -11.29 9.92 -0.08
N ASN A 16 -10.93 10.48 1.08
CA ASN A 16 -10.76 11.92 1.31
C ASN A 16 -9.77 12.16 2.47
N ASN A 17 -9.50 13.42 2.83
CA ASN A 17 -8.49 13.73 3.87
C ASN A 17 -8.84 13.22 5.28
N LYS A 18 -10.12 12.96 5.57
CA LYS A 18 -10.58 12.45 6.87
C LYS A 18 -10.82 10.94 6.84
N ASP A 19 -11.13 10.41 5.67
CA ASP A 19 -11.48 9.01 5.44
C ASP A 19 -10.38 8.34 4.64
N TYR A 20 -9.41 7.78 5.39
CA TYR A 20 -8.32 7.00 4.84
C TYR A 20 -8.01 5.80 5.73
N PHE A 21 -7.68 4.70 5.08
CA PHE A 21 -7.21 3.49 5.72
C PHE A 21 -5.73 3.30 5.39
N ARG A 22 -4.92 2.95 6.39
CA ARG A 22 -3.49 2.74 6.23
C ARG A 22 -3.08 1.44 6.91
N LYS A 23 -2.31 0.62 6.21
CA LYS A 23 -1.79 -0.63 6.75
C LYS A 23 -0.35 -0.86 6.31
N ASP A 24 0.49 -1.19 7.28
CA ASP A 24 1.85 -1.64 7.03
C ASP A 24 1.82 -3.13 6.71
N CYS A 25 2.62 -3.54 5.73
CA CYS A 25 2.77 -4.93 5.35
C CYS A 25 4.18 -5.23 4.87
N TYR A 26 4.44 -6.50 4.62
CA TYR A 26 5.68 -6.98 4.06
C TYR A 26 5.47 -7.40 2.60
N GLU A 27 6.56 -7.73 1.90
CA GLU A 27 6.53 -8.10 0.48
C GLU A 27 5.55 -9.25 0.18
N ASP A 28 5.48 -10.25 1.06
CA ASP A 28 4.58 -11.40 0.90
C ASP A 28 3.09 -11.01 0.92
N LYS A 29 2.75 -9.93 1.63
CA LYS A 29 1.37 -9.39 1.72
C LYS A 29 1.11 -8.18 0.84
N LEU A 30 2.12 -7.63 0.17
CA LEU A 30 1.99 -6.42 -0.63
C LEU A 30 1.02 -6.63 -1.79
N GLU A 31 1.14 -7.73 -2.51
CA GLU A 31 0.29 -8.01 -3.67
C GLU A 31 -1.17 -8.27 -3.26
N GLU A 32 -1.36 -9.01 -2.17
CA GLU A 32 -2.69 -9.25 -1.58
C GLU A 32 -3.38 -7.93 -1.20
N LEU A 33 -2.68 -7.04 -0.48
CA LEU A 33 -3.21 -5.72 -0.10
C LEU A 33 -3.44 -4.79 -1.28
N LYS A 34 -2.55 -4.80 -2.28
CA LYS A 34 -2.75 -4.06 -3.54
C LYS A 34 -4.05 -4.45 -4.23
N ASN A 35 -4.30 -5.76 -4.34
CA ASN A 35 -5.50 -6.27 -4.99
C ASN A 35 -6.76 -5.95 -4.18
N LEU A 36 -6.70 -6.08 -2.85
CA LEU A 36 -7.80 -5.72 -1.96
C LEU A 36 -8.20 -4.25 -2.14
N PHE A 37 -7.27 -3.31 -2.03
CA PHE A 37 -7.61 -1.89 -2.17
C PHE A 37 -8.01 -1.50 -3.59
N LYS A 38 -7.48 -2.16 -4.63
CA LYS A 38 -7.98 -1.97 -5.99
C LYS A 38 -9.42 -2.47 -6.16
N SER A 39 -9.80 -3.57 -5.49
CA SER A 39 -11.20 -4.02 -5.49
C SER A 39 -12.09 -2.97 -4.83
N ILE A 40 -11.73 -2.52 -3.63
CA ILE A 40 -12.46 -1.49 -2.90
C ILE A 40 -12.58 -0.21 -3.73
N GLN A 41 -11.48 0.26 -4.36
CA GLN A 41 -11.49 1.43 -5.23
C GLN A 41 -12.45 1.27 -6.42
N ARG A 42 -12.52 0.08 -7.02
CA ARG A 42 -13.44 -0.22 -8.13
C ARG A 42 -14.90 -0.26 -7.69
N GLU A 43 -15.17 -0.84 -6.54
CA GLU A 43 -16.52 -0.93 -5.96
C GLU A 43 -17.04 0.46 -5.57
N GLU A 44 -16.23 1.23 -4.85
CA GLU A 44 -16.57 2.58 -4.39
C GLU A 44 -16.52 3.62 -5.53
N LYS A 45 -15.86 3.29 -6.65
CA LYS A 45 -15.55 4.20 -7.79
C LYS A 45 -14.90 5.51 -7.35
N LYS A 46 -14.24 5.50 -6.19
CA LYS A 46 -13.67 6.66 -5.50
C LYS A 46 -12.43 6.24 -4.72
N GLY A 47 -11.64 7.25 -4.37
CA GLY A 47 -10.44 7.09 -3.57
C GLY A 47 -9.18 6.77 -4.37
N ASN A 48 -8.04 6.89 -3.71
CA ASN A 48 -6.71 6.67 -4.28
C ASN A 48 -5.96 5.64 -3.44
N VAL A 49 -5.27 4.71 -4.10
CA VAL A 49 -4.38 3.76 -3.43
C VAL A 49 -2.96 4.30 -3.50
N THR A 50 -2.31 4.49 -2.35
CA THR A 50 -0.92 4.93 -2.23
C THR A 50 -0.08 3.81 -1.62
N ILE A 51 1.12 3.59 -2.12
CA ILE A 51 2.05 2.58 -1.60
C ILE A 51 3.36 3.26 -1.31
N GLU A 52 3.78 3.22 -0.05
CA GLU A 52 5.10 3.66 0.40
C GLU A 52 5.98 2.43 0.62
N ASP A 53 7.07 2.33 -0.13
CA ASP A 53 8.14 1.35 0.04
C ASP A 53 9.22 1.95 0.96
N PHE A 54 9.62 1.23 2.01
CA PHE A 54 10.63 1.65 2.98
C PHE A 54 11.95 0.88 2.81
N HIS A 55 12.31 0.54 1.57
CA HIS A 55 13.51 -0.24 1.29
C HIS A 55 14.79 0.59 1.49
N LEU A 56 15.72 0.08 2.30
CA LEU A 56 17.08 0.63 2.49
C LEU A 56 17.15 2.13 2.81
N GLY A 57 16.20 2.66 3.60
CA GLY A 57 16.19 4.07 3.99
C GLY A 57 15.76 5.04 2.89
N LYS A 58 15.26 4.53 1.76
CA LYS A 58 14.60 5.33 0.73
C LYS A 58 13.09 5.11 0.84
N ILE A 59 12.33 6.19 0.72
CA ILE A 59 10.86 6.14 0.65
C ILE A 59 10.46 6.33 -0.81
N ARG A 60 9.84 5.33 -1.42
CA ARG A 60 9.22 5.47 -2.74
C ARG A 60 7.71 5.44 -2.61
N ARG A 61 7.02 6.40 -3.24
CA ARG A 61 5.57 6.51 -3.20
C ARG A 61 4.97 6.25 -4.58
N TYR A 62 4.03 5.31 -4.66
CA TYR A 62 3.24 5.02 -5.86
C TYR A 62 1.79 5.37 -5.60
N ILE A 63 1.15 6.13 -6.49
CA ILE A 63 -0.25 6.53 -6.35
C ILE A 63 -1.03 5.96 -7.54
N PHE A 64 -2.08 5.22 -7.25
CA PHE A 64 -3.03 4.68 -8.22
C PHE A 64 -4.34 5.45 -8.07
N ARG A 65 -4.77 6.09 -9.17
CA ARG A 65 -6.02 6.85 -9.29
C ARG A 65 -7.07 6.00 -10.01
#